data_AF-A0A3A9ESY3-F1
#
_entry.id   AF-A0A3A9ESY3-F1
#
_cell.length_a   1.000
_cell.length_b   1.000
_cell.length_c   1.000
_cell.angle_alpha   90.00
_cell.angle_beta   90.00
_cell.angle_gamma   90.00
#
_symmetry.space_group_name_H-M   'P 1'
#
loop_
_entity.id
_entity.type
_entity.pdbx_description
1 polymer ?
#
loop_
_entity_poly.entity_id
_entity_poly.type
_entity_poly.pdbx_seq_one_letter_code
_entity_poly.pdbx_strand_id
1 'polypeptide(L)'
;MQKYIKGHFFDVKGAILFASATAKRMSFLNTIWGLRKKNLRTSAIKAWGFKRSDEQIAASAFFDNKIKSQKDIKKYNNLLHRESLIITFVSLYLPYYIGKYNGDIPIQIIGSDADSYFSSNSLEKTAKVYYCFENDTRKQLKILPNLCHDMMLDEKNWRESAKAVLEFMENNK
;
A
#
# COMPACT_ATOMS: atom_id res chain seq x y z
N MET A 1 -5.13 -3.76 -9.33
CA MET A 1 -3.95 -4.63 -9.53
C MET A 1 -4.29 -6.12 -9.57
N GLN A 2 -4.87 -6.71 -8.52
CA GLN A 2 -5.06 -8.18 -8.45
C GLN A 2 -5.98 -8.73 -9.56
N LYS A 3 -7.08 -8.00 -9.87
CA LYS A 3 -7.93 -8.27 -11.05
C LYS A 3 -7.18 -8.12 -12.37
N TYR A 4 -6.22 -7.19 -12.43
CA TYR A 4 -5.42 -6.92 -13.64
C TYR A 4 -4.41 -8.04 -13.89
N ILE A 5 -3.64 -8.45 -12.87
CA ILE A 5 -2.71 -9.59 -12.97
C ILE A 5 -3.45 -10.85 -13.41
N LYS A 6 -4.68 -11.08 -12.90
CA LYS A 6 -5.51 -12.22 -13.34
C LYS A 6 -5.93 -12.14 -14.81
N GLY A 7 -6.25 -10.94 -15.31
CA GLY A 7 -6.70 -10.73 -16.69
C GLY A 7 -5.57 -10.67 -17.73
N HIS A 8 -4.37 -10.30 -17.31
CA HIS A 8 -3.20 -10.07 -18.17
C HIS A 8 -2.02 -10.98 -17.80
N PHE A 9 -2.31 -12.16 -17.26
CA PHE A 9 -1.29 -13.03 -16.69
C PHE A 9 -0.17 -13.37 -17.69
N PHE A 10 -0.50 -13.56 -18.97
CA PHE A 10 0.47 -13.87 -20.02
C PHE A 10 1.34 -12.68 -20.46
N ASP A 11 0.91 -11.46 -20.16
CA ASP A 11 1.62 -10.23 -20.57
C ASP A 11 2.50 -9.67 -19.44
N VAL A 12 2.14 -9.96 -18.19
CA VAL A 12 2.83 -9.42 -17.01
C VAL A 12 4.06 -10.27 -16.70
N LYS A 13 5.25 -9.67 -16.81
CA LYS A 13 6.53 -10.33 -16.48
C LYS A 13 6.87 -10.35 -15.00
N GLY A 14 6.17 -9.55 -14.19
CA GLY A 14 6.36 -9.47 -12.73
C GLY A 14 5.48 -8.38 -12.13
N ALA A 15 5.33 -8.38 -10.81
CA ALA A 15 4.51 -7.39 -10.10
C ALA A 15 5.18 -6.93 -8.80
N ILE A 16 5.09 -5.63 -8.52
CA ILE A 16 5.49 -5.05 -7.22
C ILE A 16 4.26 -4.40 -6.61
N LEU A 17 3.92 -4.81 -5.39
CA LEU A 17 2.75 -4.35 -4.65
C LEU A 17 3.20 -3.52 -3.46
N PHE A 18 3.07 -2.20 -3.56
CA PHE A 18 3.35 -1.27 -2.48
C PHE A 18 2.17 -1.16 -1.52
N ALA A 19 2.46 -1.23 -0.21
CA ALA A 19 1.54 -1.00 0.89
C ALA A 19 0.15 -1.61 0.63
N SER A 20 0.15 -2.88 0.21
CA SER A 20 -1.05 -3.49 -0.35
C SER A 20 -2.15 -3.64 0.69
N ALA A 21 -3.38 -3.33 0.28
CA ALA A 21 -4.57 -3.69 1.03
C ALA A 21 -4.60 -5.20 1.33
N THR A 22 -5.16 -5.56 2.50
CA THR A 22 -5.23 -6.95 2.96
C THR A 22 -5.94 -7.82 1.91
N ALA A 23 -5.25 -8.85 1.42
CA ALA A 23 -5.82 -9.79 0.46
C ALA A 23 -7.06 -10.53 1.01
N LYS A 24 -7.91 -11.01 0.09
CA LYS A 24 -9.23 -11.62 0.32
C LYS A 24 -10.33 -10.64 0.75
N ARG A 25 -10.15 -9.98 1.91
CA ARG A 25 -11.05 -8.91 2.40
C ARG A 25 -10.43 -8.13 3.56
N MET A 26 -10.80 -6.85 3.67
CA MET A 26 -10.60 -6.07 4.88
C MET A 26 -11.74 -6.33 5.88
N SER A 27 -11.43 -6.27 7.18
CA SER A 27 -12.46 -6.33 8.22
C SER A 27 -13.14 -4.96 8.33
N PHE A 28 -14.46 -4.93 8.07
CA PHE A 28 -15.25 -3.71 8.20
C PHE A 28 -15.17 -3.14 9.62
N LEU A 29 -15.36 -3.98 10.63
CA LEU A 29 -15.26 -3.56 12.04
C LEU A 29 -13.88 -2.95 12.31
N ASN A 30 -12.79 -3.64 11.97
CA ASN A 30 -11.44 -3.14 12.23
C ASN A 30 -11.19 -1.81 11.52
N THR A 31 -11.78 -1.61 10.35
CA THR A 31 -11.67 -0.35 9.59
C THR A 31 -12.40 0.78 10.32
N ILE A 32 -13.64 0.55 10.78
CA ILE A 32 -14.39 1.51 11.59
C ILE A 32 -13.66 1.85 12.90
N TRP A 33 -13.09 0.84 13.58
CA TRP A 33 -12.27 1.06 14.78
C TRP A 33 -10.99 1.85 14.45
N GLY A 34 -10.36 1.58 13.30
CA GLY A 34 -9.19 2.32 12.81
C GLY A 34 -9.48 3.79 12.54
N LEU A 35 -10.67 4.14 12.02
CA LEU A 35 -11.10 5.52 11.80
C LEU A 35 -11.25 6.35 13.09
N ARG A 36 -11.12 5.74 14.28
CA ARG A 36 -10.98 6.49 15.55
C ARG A 36 -9.62 7.20 15.65
N LYS A 37 -8.59 6.70 14.97
CA LYS A 37 -7.28 7.36 14.90
C LYS A 37 -7.36 8.58 13.98
N LYS A 38 -6.88 9.73 14.46
CA LYS A 38 -6.99 11.01 13.74
C LYS A 38 -6.32 10.99 12.37
N ASN A 39 -5.16 10.36 12.24
CA ASN A 39 -4.42 10.25 10.98
C ASN A 39 -5.20 9.43 9.93
N LEU A 40 -5.73 8.26 10.31
CA LEU A 40 -6.56 7.42 9.43
C LEU A 40 -7.85 8.13 9.02
N ARG A 41 -8.55 8.75 9.98
CA ARG A 41 -9.76 9.53 9.70
C ARG A 41 -9.50 10.64 8.70
N THR A 42 -8.39 11.36 8.84
CA THR A 42 -8.03 12.46 7.95
C THR A 42 -7.77 11.96 6.53
N SER A 43 -7.08 10.83 6.42
CA SER A 43 -6.80 10.16 5.14
C SER A 43 -8.09 9.71 4.45
N ALA A 44 -8.99 9.06 5.20
CA ALA A 44 -10.28 8.61 4.69
C ALA A 44 -11.13 9.79 4.18
N ILE A 45 -11.19 10.89 4.93
CA ILE A 45 -11.95 12.06 4.52
C ILE A 45 -11.37 12.69 3.24
N LYS A 46 -10.04 12.74 3.11
CA LYS A 46 -9.38 13.17 1.86
C LYS A 46 -9.70 12.21 0.71
N ALA A 47 -9.62 10.90 0.93
CA ALA A 47 -9.95 9.88 -0.06
C ALA A 47 -11.42 9.94 -0.51
N TRP A 48 -12.34 10.38 0.35
CA TRP A 48 -13.74 10.63 -0.04
C TRP A 48 -13.95 11.92 -0.85
N GLY A 49 -12.89 12.72 -1.04
CA GLY A 49 -12.89 13.92 -1.87
C GLY A 49 -13.12 15.22 -1.12
N PHE A 50 -13.17 15.20 0.21
CA PHE A 50 -13.28 16.42 0.98
C PHE A 50 -11.91 17.09 1.14
N LYS A 51 -11.90 18.42 1.09
CA LYS A 51 -10.68 19.21 1.30
C LYS A 51 -10.12 18.97 2.71
N ARG A 52 -8.80 19.01 2.81
CA ARG A 52 -8.00 18.95 4.05
C ARG A 52 -6.89 20.00 3.95
N SER A 53 -6.53 20.59 5.09
CA SER A 53 -5.38 21.51 5.12
C SER A 53 -4.06 20.77 4.90
N ASP A 54 -3.01 21.49 4.55
CA ASP A 54 -1.69 20.93 4.34
C ASP A 54 -1.17 20.24 5.63
N GLU A 55 -1.40 20.85 6.79
CA GLU A 55 -1.02 20.28 8.09
C GLU A 55 -1.79 18.99 8.40
N GLN A 56 -3.07 18.94 8.03
CA GLN A 56 -3.88 17.74 8.16
C GLN A 56 -3.36 16.62 7.25
N ILE A 57 -2.97 16.95 6.02
CA ILE A 57 -2.40 15.97 5.08
C ILE A 57 -1.03 15.48 5.57
N ALA A 58 -0.15 16.37 6.03
CA ALA A 58 1.13 15.96 6.60
C ALA A 58 0.96 14.99 7.77
N ALA A 59 -0.03 15.22 8.63
CA ALA A 59 -0.37 14.36 9.77
C ALA A 59 -1.29 13.17 9.43
N SER A 60 -1.68 13.00 8.17
CA SER A 60 -2.51 11.89 7.73
C SER A 60 -1.69 10.60 7.67
N ALA A 61 -2.37 9.45 7.60
CA ALA A 61 -1.72 8.14 7.52
C ALA A 61 -0.98 7.91 6.20
N PHE A 62 -1.18 8.75 5.17
CA PHE A 62 -0.35 8.75 3.97
C PHE A 62 1.12 9.04 4.28
N PHE A 63 1.36 9.98 5.20
CA PHE A 63 2.68 10.57 5.44
C PHE A 63 3.16 10.49 6.90
N ASP A 64 2.27 10.31 7.87
CA ASP A 64 2.57 10.19 9.31
C ASP A 64 3.59 11.22 9.84
N ASN A 65 3.44 12.48 9.40
CA ASN A 65 4.33 13.60 9.68
C ASN A 65 5.79 13.41 9.22
N LYS A 66 6.09 12.50 8.29
CA LYS A 66 7.44 12.26 7.80
C LYS A 66 7.90 13.28 6.75
N ILE A 67 6.96 13.91 6.04
CA ILE A 67 7.23 14.99 5.09
C ILE A 67 7.18 16.32 5.83
N LYS A 68 8.27 17.09 5.80
CA LYS A 68 8.40 18.36 6.54
C LYS A 68 8.34 19.58 5.63
N SER A 69 8.74 19.43 4.38
CA SER A 69 8.70 20.49 3.38
C SER A 69 7.26 20.93 3.07
N GLN A 70 6.92 22.19 3.38
CA GLN A 70 5.60 22.77 3.06
C GLN A 70 5.31 22.74 1.55
N LYS A 71 6.36 22.94 0.74
CA LYS A 71 6.26 22.87 -0.72
C LYS A 71 5.80 21.48 -1.18
N ASP A 72 6.37 20.44 -0.60
CA ASP A 72 6.04 19.06 -0.96
C ASP A 72 4.68 18.65 -0.40
N ILE A 73 4.35 19.04 0.83
CA ILE A 73 3.02 18.81 1.41
C ILE A 73 1.93 19.43 0.51
N LYS A 74 2.09 20.70 0.11
CA LYS A 74 1.15 21.38 -0.78
C LYS A 74 1.05 20.68 -2.14
N LYS A 75 2.19 20.28 -2.71
CA LYS A 75 2.24 19.51 -3.96
C LYS A 75 1.46 18.20 -3.83
N TYR A 76 1.71 17.42 -2.78
CA TYR A 76 1.06 16.13 -2.57
C TYR A 76 -0.42 16.27 -2.24
N ASN A 77 -0.83 17.27 -1.46
CA ASN A 77 -2.24 17.56 -1.21
C ASN A 77 -3.02 17.81 -2.53
N ASN A 78 -2.41 18.49 -3.49
CA ASN A 78 -3.00 18.72 -4.81
C ASN A 78 -3.05 17.45 -5.69
N LEU A 79 -2.10 16.54 -5.52
CA LEU A 79 -2.04 15.27 -6.27
C LEU A 79 -2.89 14.16 -5.65
N LEU A 80 -3.28 14.29 -4.38
CA LEU A 80 -4.19 13.33 -3.74
C LEU A 80 -5.62 13.55 -4.25
N HIS A 81 -6.09 12.61 -5.07
CA HIS A 81 -7.43 12.61 -5.64
C HIS A 81 -8.42 11.78 -4.81
N ARG A 82 -9.70 12.03 -5.06
CA ARG A 82 -10.80 11.22 -4.51
C ARG A 82 -10.70 9.78 -5.03
N GLU A 83 -10.80 8.83 -4.11
CA GLU A 83 -10.99 7.43 -4.41
C GLU A 83 -12.46 7.10 -4.74
N SER A 84 -12.66 6.03 -5.49
CA SER A 84 -14.01 5.51 -5.76
C SER A 84 -14.68 5.05 -4.48
N LEU A 85 -15.83 5.65 -4.15
CA LEU A 85 -16.61 5.26 -2.97
C LEU A 85 -17.06 3.80 -3.04
N ILE A 86 -17.29 3.26 -4.24
CA ILE A 86 -17.62 1.84 -4.44
C ILE A 86 -16.44 0.97 -4.01
N ILE A 87 -15.20 1.40 -4.25
CA ILE A 87 -14.02 0.68 -3.77
C ILE A 87 -13.94 0.79 -2.25
N THR A 88 -13.97 2.02 -1.72
CA THR A 88 -13.77 2.29 -0.29
C THR A 88 -14.84 1.69 0.62
N PHE A 89 -16.10 1.62 0.17
CA PHE A 89 -17.25 1.18 0.99
C PHE A 89 -17.79 -0.21 0.68
N VAL A 90 -17.48 -0.78 -0.48
CA VAL A 90 -18.05 -2.06 -0.91
C VAL A 90 -16.96 -3.05 -1.27
N SER A 91 -16.13 -2.71 -2.26
CA SER A 91 -15.22 -3.69 -2.88
C SER A 91 -14.12 -4.18 -1.94
N LEU A 92 -13.65 -3.35 -1.00
CA LEU A 92 -12.61 -3.75 -0.02
C LEU A 92 -13.13 -4.73 1.04
N TYR A 93 -14.43 -4.72 1.33
CA TYR A 93 -15.03 -5.54 2.39
C TYR A 93 -15.68 -6.82 1.85
N LEU A 94 -16.09 -6.81 0.58
CA LEU A 94 -16.59 -8.02 -0.06
C LEU A 94 -15.45 -9.02 -0.23
N PRO A 95 -15.65 -10.29 0.16
CA PRO A 95 -14.69 -11.33 -0.12
C PRO A 95 -14.58 -11.46 -1.64
N TYR A 96 -13.39 -11.24 -2.17
CA TYR A 96 -13.12 -11.56 -3.55
C TYR A 96 -12.26 -12.82 -3.62
N TYR A 97 -12.71 -13.76 -4.45
CA TYR A 97 -12.03 -15.03 -4.61
C TYR A 97 -10.75 -14.81 -5.43
N ILE A 98 -9.64 -14.69 -4.73
CA ILE A 98 -8.33 -14.98 -5.30
C ILE A 98 -8.23 -16.50 -5.21
N GLY A 99 -8.56 -17.19 -6.31
CA GLY A 99 -8.12 -18.58 -6.46
C GLY A 99 -6.62 -18.63 -6.20
N LYS A 100 -6.12 -19.73 -5.61
CA LYS A 100 -4.69 -19.89 -5.33
C LYS A 100 -3.89 -19.34 -6.51
N TYR A 101 -3.05 -18.34 -6.25
CA TYR A 101 -2.27 -17.75 -7.32
C TYR A 101 -1.28 -18.81 -7.81
N ASN A 102 -1.61 -19.44 -8.93
CA ASN A 102 -0.80 -20.50 -9.54
C ASN A 102 0.16 -19.95 -10.60
N GLY A 103 0.28 -18.61 -10.68
CA GLY A 103 1.11 -17.96 -11.67
C GLY A 103 2.57 -17.91 -11.27
N ASP A 104 3.47 -18.16 -12.23
CA ASP A 104 4.92 -18.20 -11.99
C ASP A 104 5.63 -16.85 -12.15
N ILE A 105 4.91 -15.74 -12.30
CA ILE A 105 5.55 -14.42 -12.42
C ILE A 105 6.21 -14.03 -11.09
N PRO A 106 7.36 -13.37 -11.07
CA PRO A 106 7.92 -12.75 -9.89
C PRO A 106 6.93 -11.75 -9.24
N ILE A 107 6.75 -11.82 -7.92
CA ILE A 107 5.93 -10.88 -7.16
C ILE A 107 6.70 -10.42 -5.93
N GLN A 108 6.78 -9.10 -5.75
CA GLN A 108 7.26 -8.49 -4.51
C GLN A 108 6.11 -7.75 -3.82
N ILE A 109 5.95 -7.97 -2.53
CA ILE A 109 5.10 -7.14 -1.67
C ILE A 109 6.03 -6.30 -0.80
N ILE A 110 5.97 -4.98 -0.97
CA ILE A 110 6.73 -4.02 -0.18
C ILE A 110 5.78 -3.28 0.75
N GLY A 111 6.12 -3.17 2.02
CA GLY A 111 5.44 -2.29 2.97
C GLY A 111 6.37 -1.82 4.08
N SER A 112 5.80 -1.18 5.09
CA SER A 112 6.54 -0.60 6.21
C SER A 112 6.01 -1.08 7.55
N ASP A 113 6.90 -1.27 8.53
CA ASP A 113 6.51 -1.57 9.91
C ASP A 113 5.81 -0.39 10.61
N ALA A 114 6.04 0.83 10.10
CA ALA A 114 5.47 2.08 10.60
C ALA A 114 4.23 2.53 9.81
N ASP A 115 3.75 1.74 8.84
CA ASP A 115 2.56 2.06 8.06
C ASP A 115 1.30 2.03 8.95
N SER A 116 0.74 3.21 9.22
CA SER A 116 -0.50 3.35 10.00
C SER A 116 -1.74 2.84 9.27
N TYR A 117 -1.71 2.78 7.93
CA TYR A 117 -2.79 2.38 7.04
C TYR A 117 -2.90 0.86 6.93
N PHE A 118 -1.80 0.19 6.62
CA PHE A 118 -1.72 -1.27 6.51
C PHE A 118 -0.57 -1.83 7.35
N SER A 119 -0.91 -2.43 8.48
CA SER A 119 0.08 -3.03 9.38
C SER A 119 0.84 -4.20 8.76
N SER A 120 1.99 -4.57 9.35
CA SER A 120 2.77 -5.77 8.99
C SER A 120 1.90 -7.04 8.90
N ASN A 121 0.95 -7.21 9.82
CA ASN A 121 0.00 -8.33 9.77
C ASN A 121 -0.89 -8.34 8.51
N SER A 122 -1.23 -7.16 7.97
CA SER A 122 -1.94 -7.04 6.69
C SER A 122 -1.05 -7.46 5.52
N LEU A 123 0.22 -7.03 5.54
CA LEU A 123 1.21 -7.38 4.52
C LEU A 123 1.48 -8.89 4.51
N GLU A 124 1.71 -9.51 5.68
CA GLU A 124 1.92 -10.95 5.81
C GLU A 124 0.72 -11.77 5.31
N LYS A 125 -0.51 -11.34 5.62
CA LYS A 125 -1.73 -11.98 5.10
C LYS A 125 -1.79 -11.92 3.58
N THR A 126 -1.38 -10.79 3.01
CA THR A 126 -1.31 -10.60 1.56
C THR A 126 -0.21 -11.45 0.95
N ALA A 127 0.95 -11.53 1.59
CA ALA A 127 2.08 -12.35 1.17
C ALA A 127 1.74 -13.84 1.13
N LYS A 128 1.03 -14.34 2.14
CA LYS A 128 0.54 -15.74 2.16
C LYS A 128 -0.37 -16.09 0.98
N VAL A 129 -1.12 -15.13 0.44
CA VAL A 129 -1.97 -15.35 -0.74
C VAL A 129 -1.16 -15.48 -2.02
N TYR A 130 -0.06 -14.72 -2.12
CA TYR A 130 0.81 -14.68 -3.30
C TYR A 130 2.03 -15.61 -3.20
N TYR A 131 2.14 -16.39 -2.12
CA TYR A 131 3.31 -17.22 -1.79
C TYR A 131 4.59 -16.41 -1.68
N CYS A 132 4.48 -15.18 -1.19
CA CYS A 132 5.64 -14.32 -0.96
C CYS A 132 6.24 -14.57 0.43
N PHE A 133 7.57 -14.72 0.49
CA PHE A 133 8.36 -14.97 1.69
C PHE A 133 9.57 -14.04 1.75
N GLU A 134 10.15 -13.85 2.93
CA GLU A 134 11.25 -12.90 3.11
C GLU A 134 12.54 -13.32 2.38
N ASN A 135 12.81 -14.64 2.36
CA ASN A 135 14.04 -15.24 1.81
C ASN A 135 13.88 -15.81 0.39
N ASP A 136 12.85 -15.40 -0.36
CA ASP A 136 12.61 -15.85 -1.72
C ASP A 136 12.99 -14.74 -2.73
N THR A 137 13.61 -15.13 -3.84
CA THR A 137 14.10 -14.21 -4.88
C THR A 137 13.03 -13.82 -5.88
N ARG A 138 12.06 -14.70 -6.16
CA ARG A 138 10.96 -14.47 -7.11
C ARG A 138 9.69 -14.01 -6.41
N LYS A 139 9.41 -14.50 -5.20
CA LYS A 139 8.18 -14.23 -4.46
C LYS A 139 8.53 -13.60 -3.13
N GLN A 140 8.80 -12.30 -3.11
CA GLN A 140 9.40 -11.66 -1.95
C GLN A 140 8.38 -10.87 -1.11
N LEU A 141 8.45 -11.02 0.22
CA LEU A 141 7.86 -10.07 1.17
C LEU A 141 8.99 -9.19 1.73
N LYS A 142 8.88 -7.88 1.56
CA LYS A 142 9.81 -6.89 2.13
C LYS A 142 9.07 -5.93 3.04
N ILE A 143 9.33 -6.00 4.34
CA ILE A 143 8.84 -5.03 5.32
C ILE A 143 10.02 -4.13 5.69
N LEU A 144 9.93 -2.87 5.31
CA LEU A 144 10.98 -1.88 5.51
C LEU A 144 10.75 -1.11 6.81
N PRO A 145 11.81 -0.69 7.52
CA PRO A 145 11.66 0.03 8.76
C PRO A 145 11.30 1.50 8.52
N ASN A 146 10.36 2.01 9.30
CA ASN A 146 10.16 3.44 9.56
C ASN A 146 9.86 4.30 8.31
N LEU A 147 9.14 3.76 7.32
CA LEU A 147 8.61 4.48 6.15
C LEU A 147 7.13 4.85 6.35
N CYS A 148 6.66 5.95 5.75
CA CYS A 148 5.21 6.22 5.67
C CYS A 148 4.52 5.30 4.66
N HIS A 149 3.18 5.34 4.63
CA HIS A 149 2.38 4.57 3.68
C HIS A 149 2.77 4.86 2.23
N ASP A 150 2.81 6.14 1.85
CA ASP A 150 3.30 6.59 0.54
C ASP A 150 4.83 6.61 0.52
N MET A 151 5.45 5.46 0.75
CA MET A 151 6.88 5.32 1.05
C MET A 151 7.84 5.84 -0.04
N MET A 152 7.38 5.98 -1.28
CA MET A 152 8.17 6.58 -2.37
C MET A 152 8.24 8.12 -2.28
N LEU A 153 7.40 8.71 -1.44
CA LEU A 153 7.34 10.15 -1.17
C LEU A 153 7.94 10.52 0.20
N ASP A 154 8.46 9.54 0.94
CA ASP A 154 9.16 9.77 2.20
C ASP A 154 10.42 10.61 1.97
N GLU A 155 10.53 11.76 2.65
CA GLU A 155 11.60 12.72 2.39
C GLU A 155 13.01 12.18 2.67
N LYS A 156 13.14 11.27 3.64
CA LYS A 156 14.45 10.79 4.12
C LYS A 156 14.77 9.40 3.59
N ASN A 157 13.78 8.51 3.59
CA ASN A 157 14.01 7.07 3.50
C ASN A 157 13.50 6.46 2.18
N TRP A 158 12.95 7.25 1.23
CA TRP A 158 12.45 6.73 -0.05
C TRP A 158 13.49 5.91 -0.83
N ARG A 159 14.80 6.13 -0.60
CA ARG A 159 15.86 5.36 -1.25
C ARG A 159 15.83 3.88 -0.86
N GLU A 160 15.37 3.55 0.34
CA GLU A 160 15.28 2.17 0.81
C GLU A 160 14.17 1.40 0.07
N SER A 161 13.01 2.04 -0.16
CA SER A 161 11.94 1.47 -0.97
C SER A 161 12.36 1.34 -2.44
N ALA A 162 13.05 2.35 -2.99
CA ALA A 162 13.59 2.29 -4.34
C ALA A 162 14.66 1.19 -4.50
N LYS A 163 15.55 1.02 -3.52
CA LYS A 163 16.58 -0.03 -3.52
C LYS A 163 15.96 -1.41 -3.52
N ALA A 164 14.93 -1.65 -2.69
CA ALA A 164 14.21 -2.92 -2.65
C ALA A 164 13.55 -3.27 -4.00
N VAL A 165 13.03 -2.26 -4.71
CA VAL A 165 12.51 -2.43 -6.08
C VAL A 165 13.61 -2.81 -7.06
N LEU A 166 14.72 -2.06 -7.06
CA LEU A 166 15.81 -2.26 -8.00
C LEU A 166 16.45 -3.64 -7.83
N GLU A 167 16.74 -4.04 -6.58
CA GLU A 167 17.26 -5.38 -6.26
C GLU A 167 16.33 -6.49 -6.77
N PHE A 168 15.02 -6.34 -6.57
CA PHE A 168 14.04 -7.30 -7.05
C PHE A 168 13.99 -7.35 -8.58
N MET A 169 14.00 -6.20 -9.24
CA MET A 169 14.02 -6.12 -10.70
C MET A 169 15.29 -6.75 -11.28
N GLU A 170 16.45 -6.51 -10.69
CA GLU A 170 17.74 -7.07 -11.13
C GLU A 170 17.80 -8.59 -11.01
N ASN A 171 17.29 -9.14 -9.91
CA ASN A 171 17.25 -10.59 -9.68
C ASN A 171 16.23 -11.33 -10.56
N ASN A 172 15.34 -10.60 -11.25
CA ASN A 172 14.22 -11.15 -12.01
C ASN A 172 14.11 -10.58 -13.43
N LYS A 173 15.25 -10.16 -14.02
CA LYS A 173 15.33 -9.71 -15.42
C LYS A 173 15.07 -10.83 -16.42
#